data_AF-A0A821BWG6-F1
#
_entry.id   AF-A0A821BWG6-F1
#
_cell.length_a   1.000
_cell.length_b   1.000
_cell.length_c   1.000
_cell.angle_alpha   90.00
_cell.angle_beta   90.00
_cell.angle_gamma   90.00
#
_symmetry.space_group_name_H-M   'P 1'
#
loop_
_entity.id
_entity.type
_entity.pdbx_description
1 polymer ?
#
loop_
_entity_poly.entity_id
_entity_poly.type
_entity_poly.pdbx_seq_one_letter_code
_entity_poly.pdbx_strand_id
1 'polypeptide(L)' 'RQKLIELQRDLIGVDNLSIQHDRQFIREGCLQKLSRKGYQQRMFFLFSDVLLYCARSSSPILQFKLHGELPLKLMTV' A
#
# COMPACT_ATOMS: atom_id res chain seq x y z
N ARG A 1 8.28 5.35 12.61
CA ARG A 1 7.21 4.55 13.28
C ARG A 1 5.84 5.23 13.22
N GLN A 2 5.71 6.54 13.51
CA GLN A 2 4.46 7.30 13.41
C GLN A 2 3.70 7.09 12.08
N LYS A 3 4.39 7.17 10.94
CA LYS A 3 3.80 6.92 9.61
C LYS A 3 3.18 5.53 9.45
N LEU A 4 3.74 4.48 10.06
CA LEU A 4 3.16 3.13 9.99
C LEU A 4 1.84 3.05 10.75
N ILE A 5 1.72 3.78 11.86
CA ILE A 5 0.50 3.83 12.67
C ILE A 5 -0.61 4.58 11.90
N GLU A 6 -0.26 5.68 11.25
CA GLU A 6 -1.20 6.40 10.37
C GLU A 6 -1.70 5.51 9.23
N LEU A 7 -0.77 4.88 8.51
CA LEU A 7 -1.13 3.97 7.41
C LEU A 7 -1.93 2.76 7.91
N GLN A 8 -1.66 2.23 9.10
CA GLN A 8 -2.47 1.15 9.68
C GLN A 8 -3.93 1.55 9.92
N ARG A 9 -4.23 2.84 10.15
CA ARG A 9 -5.61 3.34 10.29
C ARG A 9 -6.28 3.61 8.94
N ASP A 10 -5.51 4.09 7.97
CA ASP A 10 -6.03 4.57 6.69
C ASP A 10 -6.13 3.45 5.64
N LEU A 11 -5.37 2.36 5.82
CA LEU A 11 -5.36 1.20 4.94
C LEU A 11 -6.31 0.10 5.45
N ILE A 12 -7.30 -0.24 4.63
CA ILE A 12 -8.27 -1.30 4.91
C ILE A 12 -7.75 -2.62 4.35
N GLY A 13 -7.76 -3.68 5.17
CA GLY A 13 -7.31 -5.02 4.77
C GLY A 13 -5.81 -5.23 4.83
N VAL A 14 -5.09 -4.37 5.57
CA VAL A 14 -3.68 -4.53 5.90
C VAL A 14 -3.59 -4.74 7.40
N ASP A 15 -3.19 -5.92 7.85
CA ASP A 15 -3.01 -6.22 9.27
C ASP A 15 -1.53 -6.12 9.66
N ASN A 16 -1.26 -5.74 10.91
CA ASN A 16 0.06 -5.79 11.54
C ASN A 16 1.16 -4.94 10.87
N LEU A 17 0.81 -3.92 10.08
CA LEU A 17 1.76 -3.04 9.39
C LEU A 17 2.73 -2.35 10.37
N SER A 18 2.23 -1.95 11.54
CA SER A 18 3.01 -1.28 12.59
C SER A 18 3.66 -2.23 13.61
N ILE A 19 3.30 -3.52 13.59
CA ILE A 19 3.78 -4.54 14.54
C ILE A 19 5.09 -5.17 14.05
N GLN A 20 5.32 -5.20 12.74
CA GLN A 20 6.57 -5.71 12.19
C GLN A 20 7.74 -4.78 12.49
N HIS A 21 8.66 -5.24 13.34
CA HIS A 21 9.74 -4.42 13.91
C HIS A 21 10.69 -3.83 12.85
N ASP A 22 10.93 -4.53 11.75
CA ASP A 22 11.92 -4.15 10.72
C ASP A 22 11.30 -3.51 9.48
N ARG A 23 9.97 -3.37 9.44
CA ARG A 23 9.28 -2.72 8.32
C ARG A 23 9.51 -1.21 8.40
N GLN A 24 10.05 -0.64 7.33
CA GLN A 24 10.27 0.81 7.21
C GLN A 24 9.47 1.35 6.05
N PHE A 25 8.74 2.44 6.29
CA PHE A 25 8.11 3.19 5.21
C PHE A 25 9.18 3.90 4.37
N ILE A 26 9.15 3.72 3.05
CA ILE A 26 10.10 4.36 2.12
C ILE A 26 9.41 5.47 1.34
N ARG A 27 8.27 5.17 0.70
CA ARG A 27 7.58 6.13 -0.18
C ARG A 27 6.11 5.78 -0.37
N GLU A 28 5.28 6.78 -0.59
CA GLU A 28 3.93 6.63 -1.11
C GLU A 28 3.74 7.46 -2.39
N GLY A 29 2.81 7.05 -3.25
CA GLY A 29 2.48 7.83 -4.44
C GLY A 29 1.39 7.21 -5.30
N CYS A 30 0.77 8.05 -6.14
CA CYS A 30 -0.19 7.61 -7.16
C CYS A 30 0.55 7.16 -8.41
N LEU A 31 0.29 5.94 -8.88
CA LEU A 31 0.74 5.47 -10.19
C LEU A 31 -0.43 4.88 -10.99
N GLN A 32 -0.27 4.81 -12.30
CA GLN A 32 -1.21 4.14 -13.19
C GLN A 32 -0.83 2.67 -13.31
N LYS A 33 -1.64 1.78 -12.71
CA LYS A 33 -1.44 0.34 -12.81
C LYS A 33 -2.12 -0.18 -14.07
N LEU A 34 -1.36 -0.86 -14.94
CA LEU A 34 -1.94 -1.59 -16.05
C LEU A 34 -2.78 -2.79 -15.54
N SER A 35 -3.98 -2.94 -16.09
CA SER A 35 -4.92 -4.00 -15.77
C SER A 35 -5.64 -4.47 -17.04
N ARG A 36 -6.49 -5.51 -16.91
CA ARG A 36 -7.36 -5.96 -18.01
C ARG A 36 -8.31 -4.87 -18.52
N LYS A 37 -8.61 -3.86 -17.70
CA LYS A 37 -9.49 -2.72 -18.05
C LYS A 37 -8.69 -1.48 -18.47
N GLY A 38 -7.41 -1.64 -18.83
CA GLY A 38 -6.49 -0.54 -19.10
C GLY A 38 -5.80 0.01 -17.85
N TYR A 39 -5.26 1.22 -17.96
CA TYR A 39 -4.58 1.93 -16.88
C TYR A 39 -5.57 2.40 -15.82
N GLN A 40 -5.28 2.10 -14.56
CA GLN A 40 -6.08 2.54 -13.42
C GLN A 40 -5.21 3.17 -12.35
N GLN A 41 -5.62 4.35 -11.86
CA GLN A 41 -4.92 5.03 -10.77
C GLN A 41 -5.01 4.20 -9.50
N ARG A 42 -3.87 4.01 -8.83
CA ARG A 42 -3.75 3.33 -7.54
C ARG A 42 -2.77 4.08 -6.65
N MET A 43 -3.04 4.06 -5.36
CA MET A 43 -2.04 4.46 -4.37
C MET A 43 -1.10 3.28 -4.15
N PHE A 44 0.20 3.56 -4.18
CA PHE A 44 1.26 2.61 -3.89
C PHE A 44 1.97 3.05 -2.61
N PHE A 45 2.31 2.09 -1.76
CA PHE A 45 3.08 2.28 -0.54
C PHE A 45 4.24 1.31 -0.57
N LEU A 46 5.44 1.84 -0.72
CA LEU A 46 6.69 1.09 -0.71
C LEU A 46 7.24 1.06 0.72
N PHE A 47 7.43 -0.14 1.22
CA PHE A 47 8.13 -0.42 2.47
C PHE A 47 9.45 -1.14 2.19
N SER A 48 10.29 -1.34 3.21
CA SER A 48 11.60 -2.00 3.10
C SER A 48 11.52 -3.46 2.64
N ASP A 49 10.42 -4.14 2.87
CA ASP A 49 10.22 -5.56 2.60
C ASP A 49 9.09 -5.85 1.60
N VAL A 50 8.21 -4.88 1.37
CA VAL A 50 6.99 -5.08 0.59
C VAL A 50 6.52 -3.84 -0.18
N LEU A 51 5.89 -4.04 -1.32
CA LEU A 51 5.14 -3.03 -2.06
C LEU A 51 3.63 -3.33 -1.95
N LEU A 52 2.87 -2.40 -1.36
CA LEU A 52 1.41 -2.46 -1.33
C LEU A 52 0.83 -1.58 -2.43
N TYR A 53 -0.28 -2.01 -3.02
CA TYR A 53 -1.09 -1.16 -3.88
C TYR A 53 -2.57 -1.26 -3.53
N CYS A 54 -3.20 -0.09 -3.47
CA CYS A 54 -4.52 0.10 -2.89
C CYS A 54 -5.42 0.91 -3.82
N ALA A 55 -6.73 0.67 -3.72
CA ALA A 55 -7.77 1.47 -4.36
C ALA A 55 -8.44 2.39 -3.33
N ARG A 56 -8.88 3.57 -3.75
CA ARG A 56 -9.68 4.47 -2.90
C ARG A 56 -10.97 3.75 -2.49
N SER A 57 -11.25 3.70 -1.19
CA SER A 57 -12.53 3.20 -0.67
C SER A 57 -13.66 4.17 -1.03
N SER A 58 -14.89 3.68 -1.16
CA SER A 58 -16.10 4.52 -1.38
C SER A 58 -16.54 5.28 -0.12
N SER A 59 -15.83 5.13 1.00
CA SER A 59 -16.09 5.86 2.25
C SER A 59 -15.81 7.37 2.11
N PRO A 60 -16.59 8.24 2.78
CA PRO A 60 -16.29 9.67 2.88
C PRO A 60 -14.95 9.93 3.56
N ILE A 61 -14.51 9.04 4.46
CA ILE A 61 -13.18 9.09 5.07
C ILE A 61 -12.14 8.70 4.03
N LEU A 62 -10.99 9.40 4.03
CA LEU A 62 -9.88 9.10 3.13
C LEU A 62 -9.20 7.78 3.51
N GLN A 63 -9.78 6.68 3.05
CA GLN A 63 -9.25 5.33 3.27
C GLN A 63 -8.98 4.62 1.96
N PHE A 64 -7.99 3.74 1.98
CA PHE A 64 -7.57 2.97 0.82
C PHE A 64 -7.64 1.47 1.13
N LYS A 65 -8.37 0.74 0.29
CA LYS A 65 -8.50 -0.71 0.41
C LYS A 65 -7.35 -1.40 -0.31
N LEU A 66 -6.68 -2.32 0.39
CA LEU A 66 -5.63 -3.15 -0.18
C LEU A 66 -6.18 -3.94 -1.37
N HIS A 67 -5.46 -3.88 -2.49
CA HIS A 67 -5.75 -4.69 -3.67
C HIS A 67 -4.68 -5.76 -3.89
N GLY A 68 -3.45 -5.53 -3.45
CA GLY A 68 -2.43 -6.56 -3.43
C GLY A 68 -1.16 -6.14 -2.72
N GLU A 69 -0.42 -7.16 -2.34
CA GLU A 69 0.84 -7.10 -1.63
C GLU A 69 1.89 -7.83 -2.47
N LEU A 70 3.07 -7.21 -2.65
CA LEU A 70 4.16 -7.77 -3.43
C LEU A 70 5.44 -7.77 -2.59
N PRO A 71 5.91 -8.93 -2.10
CA PRO A 71 7.17 -9.04 -1.36
C PRO A 71 8.35 -8.66 -2.26
N LEU A 72 9.20 -7.73 -1.79
CA LEU A 72 10.30 -7.22 -2.61
C LEU A 72 11.37 -8.26 -2.93
N LYS A 73 11.54 -9.27 -2.06
CA LYS A 73 12.51 -10.36 -2.24
C LYS A 73 12.29 -11.14 -3.54
N LEU A 74 11.08 -11.10 -4.11
CA LEU A 74 10.70 -11.82 -5.33
C LEU A 74 10.59 -10.90 -6.55
N MET A 75 10.95 -9.62 -6.42
CA MET A 75 10.76 -8.62 -7.47
C MET A 75 12.07 -8.31 -8.20
N THR A 76 11.95 -8.16 -9.52
CA THR A 76 12.94 -7.52 -10.39
C THR A 76 12.22 -6.41 -11.17
N VAL A 77 12.93 -5.33 -11.49
CA VAL A 77 12.37 -4.14 -12.15
C VAL A 77 13.00 -3.98 -13.52
#